data_AF-A0A239QYH9-F1
#
_entry.id   AF-A0A239QYH9-F1
#
_cell.length_a   1.000
_cell.length_b   1.000
_cell.length_c   1.000
_cell.angle_alpha   90.00
_cell.angle_beta   90.00
_cell.angle_gamma   90.00
#
_symmetry.space_group_name_H-M   'P 1'
#
loop_
_entity.id
_entity.type
_entity.pdbx_description
1 polymer ?
#
loop_
_entity_poly.entity_id
_entity_poly.type
_entity_poly.pdbx_seq_one_letter_code
_entity_poly.pdbx_strand_id
1 'polypeptide(L)' 'MELREVIKERRGVLGISQIDLAEMAGISLATIKDIERGAGNPSMKTVTQILEVLGLEMEFHIRTIK' A
#
# COMPACT_ATOMS: atom_id res chain seq x y z
N MET A 1 1.05 -13.23 2.26
CA MET A 1 0.32 -11.97 2.47
C MET A 1 0.29 -11.24 1.16
N GLU A 2 -0.89 -10.86 0.70
CA GLU A 2 -1.06 -10.01 -0.48
C GLU A 2 -0.80 -8.55 -0.12
N LEU A 3 -0.45 -7.71 -1.10
CA LEU A 3 -0.18 -6.28 -0.88
C LEU A 3 -1.32 -5.57 -0.13
N ARG A 4 -2.57 -5.89 -0.47
CA ARG A 4 -3.77 -5.33 0.18
C ARG A 4 -3.84 -5.62 1.69
N GLU A 5 -3.39 -6.81 2.09
CA GLU A 5 -3.41 -7.26 3.49
C GLU A 5 -2.34 -6.51 4.27
N VAL A 6 -1.13 -6.43 3.72
CA VAL A 6 0.00 -5.67 4.30
C VAL A 6 -0.38 -4.21 4.53
N ILE A 7 -0.96 -3.55 3.53
CA ILE A 7 -1.39 -2.15 3.62
C ILE A 7 -2.44 -1.98 4.73
N LYS A 8 -3.50 -2.80 4.70
CA LYS A 8 -4.62 -2.69 5.63
C LYS A 8 -4.21 -2.97 7.08
N GLU A 9 -3.41 -4.01 7.31
CA GLU A 9 -2.93 -4.37 8.63
C GLU A 9 -1.97 -3.32 9.19
N ARG A 10 -1.01 -2.87 8.38
CA ARG A 10 -0.05 -1.84 8.81
C ARG A 10 -0.75 -0.52 9.12
N ARG A 11 -1.74 -0.13 8.32
CA ARG A 11 -2.58 1.03 8.57
C ARG A 11 -3.31 0.91 9.93
N GLY A 12 -3.84 -0.27 10.23
CA GLY A 12 -4.47 -0.57 11.53
C GLY A 12 -3.51 -0.45 12.71
N VAL A 13 -2.27 -0.93 12.57
CA VAL A 13 -1.21 -0.80 13.59
C VAL A 13 -0.85 0.67 13.85
N LEU A 14 -0.83 1.50 12.81
CA LEU A 14 -0.56 2.93 12.92
C LEU A 14 -1.77 3.73 13.43
N GLY A 15 -2.94 3.11 13.53
CA GLY A 15 -4.16 3.76 14.04
C GLY A 15 -4.75 4.82 13.10
N ILE A 16 -4.38 4.81 11.82
CA ILE A 16 -4.85 5.81 10.84
C ILE A 16 -6.03 5.27 10.00
N SER A 17 -6.94 6.15 9.60
CA SER A 17 -8.06 5.82 8.72
C SER A 17 -7.62 5.72 7.25
N GLN A 18 -8.51 5.22 6.39
CA GLN A 18 -8.28 5.24 4.94
C GLN A 18 -8.22 6.67 4.37
N ILE A 19 -8.89 7.62 5.03
CA ILE A 19 -8.88 9.04 4.65
C ILE A 19 -7.50 9.61 4.96
N ASP A 20 -7.00 9.37 6.17
CA ASP A 20 -5.66 9.83 6.58
C ASP A 20 -4.58 9.28 5.65
N LEU A 21 -4.63 7.98 5.34
CA LEU A 21 -3.66 7.37 4.41
C LEU A 21 -3.74 8.00 3.00
N ALA A 22 -4.95 8.28 2.52
CA ALA A 22 -5.16 8.92 1.22
C ALA A 22 -4.55 10.34 1.18
N GLU A 23 -4.82 11.13 2.21
CA GLU A 23 -4.30 12.50 2.33
C GLU A 23 -2.78 12.52 2.47
N MET A 24 -2.22 11.71 3.37
CA MET A 24 -0.78 11.64 3.60
C MET A 24 -0.01 11.12 2.38
N ALA A 25 -0.57 10.17 1.63
CA ALA A 25 0.08 9.61 0.45
C ALA A 25 -0.16 10.46 -0.82
N GLY A 26 -1.03 11.47 -0.77
CA GLY A 26 -1.45 12.24 -1.94
C GLY A 26 -2.18 11.40 -2.99
N ILE A 27 -2.99 10.44 -2.54
CA ILE A 27 -3.74 9.49 -3.37
C ILE A 27 -5.23 9.66 -3.12
N SER A 28 -6.07 9.40 -4.12
CA SER A 28 -7.52 9.47 -3.92
C SER A 28 -8.01 8.41 -2.91
N LEU A 29 -8.97 8.76 -2.06
CA LEU A 29 -9.61 7.81 -1.14
C LEU A 29 -10.21 6.60 -1.88
N ALA A 30 -10.76 6.81 -3.08
CA ALA A 30 -11.30 5.74 -3.91
C ALA A 30 -10.21 4.71 -4.26
N THR A 31 -9.01 5.19 -4.64
CA THR A 31 -7.86 4.32 -4.91
C THR A 31 -7.41 3.53 -3.68
N ILE A 32 -7.33 4.16 -2.50
CA ILE A 32 -7.00 3.43 -1.25
C ILE A 32 -8.04 2.35 -0.95
N LYS A 33 -9.33 2.67 -1.08
CA LYS A 33 -10.43 1.70 -0.90
C LYS A 33 -10.34 0.54 -1.88
N ASP A 34 -10.05 0.83 -3.15
CA ASP A 34 -9.88 -0.18 -4.19
C ASP A 34 -8.71 -1.11 -3.87
N ILE A 35 -7.56 -0.56 -3.50
CA ILE A 35 -6.39 -1.35 -3.10
C ILE A 35 -6.71 -2.26 -1.90
N GLU A 36 -7.29 -1.72 -0.82
CA GLU A 36 -7.56 -2.52 0.38
C GLU A 36 -8.68 -3.56 0.21
N ARG A 37 -9.58 -3.40 -0.77
CA ARG A 37 -10.57 -4.43 -1.14
C ARG A 37 -10.05 -5.41 -2.19
N GLY A 38 -8.81 -5.24 -2.67
CA GLY A 38 -8.21 -6.06 -3.73
C GLY A 38 -8.81 -5.81 -5.12
N ALA A 39 -9.35 -4.62 -5.35
CA ALA A 39 -9.82 -4.17 -6.65
C ALA A 39 -8.79 -3.24 -7.31
N GLY A 40 -8.73 -3.28 -8.63
CA GLY A 40 -7.83 -2.43 -9.42
C GLY A 40 -6.40 -2.97 -9.53
N ASN A 41 -5.57 -2.21 -10.25
CA ASN A 41 -4.17 -2.53 -10.51
C ASN A 41 -3.33 -1.25 -10.26
N PRO A 42 -2.88 -1.01 -9.02
CA PRO A 42 -2.16 0.20 -8.69
C PRO A 42 -0.82 0.27 -9.43
N SER A 43 -0.42 1.48 -9.84
CA SER A 43 0.92 1.68 -10.38
C SER A 43 1.98 1.51 -9.29
N MET A 44 3.22 1.17 -9.67
CA MET A 44 4.34 1.12 -8.71
C MET A 44 4.50 2.44 -7.94
N LYS A 45 4.29 3.59 -8.59
CA LYS A 45 4.32 4.91 -7.95
C LYS A 45 3.29 5.01 -6.82
N THR A 46 2.06 4.58 -7.09
CA THR A 46 0.98 4.55 -6.10
C THR A 46 1.35 3.67 -4.91
N VAL A 47 1.90 2.48 -5.18
CA VAL A 47 2.34 1.57 -4.12
C VAL A 47 3.45 2.21 -3.28
N THR A 48 4.48 2.77 -3.90
CA THR A 48 5.59 3.41 -3.16
C THR A 48 5.13 4.57 -2.27
N GLN A 49 4.21 5.42 -2.75
CA GLN A 49 3.65 6.52 -1.95
C GLN A 49 2.89 6.02 -0.71
N ILE A 50 2.14 4.92 -0.85
CA ILE A 50 1.44 4.30 0.28
C ILE A 50 2.44 3.73 1.29
N LEU A 51 3.46 3.00 0.80
CA LEU A 51 4.44 2.36 1.67
C LEU A 51 5.28 3.37 2.44
N GLU A 52 5.61 4.52 1.83
CA GLU A 52 6.32 5.61 2.49
C GLU A 52 5.56 6.12 3.74
N VAL A 53 4.25 6.37 3.61
CA VAL A 53 3.39 6.76 4.75
C VAL A 53 3.31 5.66 5.80
N LEU A 54 3.27 4.40 5.37
CA LEU A 54 3.15 3.25 6.26
C LEU A 54 4.49 2.85 6.91
N GLY A 55 5.60 3.49 6.56
CA GLY A 55 6.94 3.14 7.01
C GLY A 55 7.33 1.72 6.58
N LEU A 56 7.06 1.38 5.33
CA LEU A 56 7.35 0.10 4.70
C LEU A 56 8.26 0.29 3.49
N GLU A 57 9.05 -0.74 3.17
CA GLU A 57 9.93 -0.76 2.00
C GLU A 57 9.68 -2.02 1.14
N MET A 58 9.94 -1.91 -0.16
CA MET A 58 9.92 -3.06 -1.09
C MET A 58 11.35 -3.41 -1.49
N GLU A 59 11.66 -4.71 -1.49
CA GLU A 59 12.95 -5.24 -1.90
C GLU A 59 12.80 -6.16 -3.10
N PHE A 60 13.69 -6.01 -4.08
CA PHE A 60 13.74 -6.84 -5.28
C PHE A 60 14.97 -7.73 -5.24
N HIS A 61 14.79 -9.01 -5.55
CA HIS A 61 15.87 -9.99 -5.58
C HIS A 61 15.97 -10.65 -6.94
N ILE A 62 17.18 -10.88 -7.42
CA ILE A 62 17.42 -11.66 -8.63
C ILE A 62 17.02 -13.11 -8.32
N ARG A 63 16.09 -13.65 -9.12
CA ARG A 63 15.70 -15.05 -9.01
C ARG A 63 16.88 -15.93 -9.45
N THR A 64 17.41 -16.73 -8.54
CA THR A 64 18.38 -17.78 -8.90
C THR A 64 17.62 -18.96 -9.50
N ILE A 65 17.79 -19.18 -10.81
CA ILE A 65 17.27 -20.37 -11.49
C ILE A 65 18.34 -21.46 -11.33
N LYS A 66 17.98 -22.59 -10.71
CA LYS A 66 18.78 -23.82 -10.73
C LYS A 66 18.38 -24.67 -11.93
#